data_AF-A0A3M5EUJ6-F1
#
_entry.id   AF-A0A3M5EUJ6-F1
#
_cell.length_a   1.000
_cell.length_b   1.000
_cell.length_c   1.000
_cell.angle_alpha   90.00
_cell.angle_beta   90.00
_cell.angle_gamma   90.00
#
_symmetry.space_group_name_H-M   'P 1'
#
loop_
_entity.id
_entity.type
_entity.pdbx_description
1 polymer ?
#
loop_
_entity_poly.entity_id
_entity_poly.type
_entity_poly.pdbx_seq_one_letter_code
_entity_poly.pdbx_strand_id
1 'polypeptide(L)'
;MRLKQLTNLNTLLLLTVCLALGITLWWSQRAMERPFQLLDQYLELSQRFDEQVARNIRQYLGSGDAVRQQAALQALESLAEALPELPPDLARTLAPSLAELREFSAGDLLAAGKLAGDPQGLLLQAERDLTGNLEQWSAYLDAAAGQPQAGAYRTPLLLASLHLTRLSLARAKLVESANPALAGDVERELANLREQAGRIEALPLL
;
A
#
# COMPACT_ATOMS: atom_id res chain seq x y z
N MET A 1 56.60 68.62 -3.77
CA MET A 1 56.23 67.29 -4.31
C MET A 1 55.31 66.44 -3.41
N ARG A 2 54.69 66.98 -2.33
CA ARG A 2 53.85 66.19 -1.39
C ARG A 2 52.36 66.09 -1.73
N LEU A 3 51.82 66.98 -2.59
CA LEU A 3 50.41 66.93 -2.99
C LEU A 3 50.08 65.75 -3.92
N LYS A 4 50.97 65.38 -4.85
CA LYS A 4 50.75 64.24 -5.78
C LYS A 4 50.65 62.89 -5.07
N GLN A 5 51.35 62.72 -3.93
CA GLN A 5 51.33 61.47 -3.16
C GLN A 5 50.02 61.27 -2.40
N LEU A 6 49.44 62.35 -1.85
CA LEU A 6 48.14 62.30 -1.15
C LEU A 6 46.99 61.98 -2.11
N THR A 7 47.00 62.55 -3.32
CA THR A 7 45.96 62.24 -4.32
C THR A 7 46.09 60.81 -4.83
N ASN A 8 47.30 60.33 -5.14
CA ASN A 8 47.52 58.94 -5.54
C ASN A 8 47.12 57.94 -4.45
N LEU A 9 47.40 58.25 -3.18
CA LEU A 9 46.99 57.40 -2.05
C LEU A 9 45.47 57.33 -1.92
N ASN A 10 44.77 58.45 -2.12
CA ASN A 10 43.32 58.51 -2.04
C ASN A 10 42.63 57.75 -3.19
N THR A 11 43.17 57.85 -4.41
CA THR A 11 42.67 57.07 -5.56
C THR A 11 42.91 55.56 -5.37
N LEU A 12 44.03 55.18 -4.76
CA LEU A 12 44.35 53.78 -4.47
C LEU A 12 43.44 53.22 -3.35
N LEU A 13 43.10 54.04 -2.35
CA LEU A 13 42.10 53.72 -1.32
C LEU A 13 40.70 53.54 -1.91
N LEU A 14 40.27 54.43 -2.80
CA LEU A 14 38.99 54.29 -3.50
C LEU A 14 38.93 53.02 -4.36
N LEU A 15 40.00 52.70 -5.07
CA LEU A 15 40.08 51.49 -5.91
C LEU A 15 40.00 50.20 -5.07
N THR A 16 40.69 50.17 -3.93
CA THR A 16 40.67 49.02 -3.01
C THR A 16 39.32 48.83 -2.34
N VAL A 17 38.64 49.91 -1.94
CA VAL A 17 37.25 49.86 -1.44
C VAL A 17 36.29 49.36 -2.53
N CYS A 18 36.46 49.80 -3.77
CA CYS A 18 35.63 49.34 -4.89
C CYS A 18 35.82 47.83 -5.18
N LEU A 19 37.06 47.34 -5.11
CA LEU A 19 37.38 45.91 -5.24
C LEU A 19 36.82 45.08 -4.08
N ALA A 20 36.93 45.58 -2.84
CA ALA A 20 36.37 44.92 -1.66
C ALA A 20 34.83 44.81 -1.73
N LEU A 21 34.16 45.85 -2.22
CA LEU A 21 32.71 45.82 -2.47
C LEU A 21 32.34 44.84 -3.59
N GLY A 22 33.12 44.79 -4.67
CA GLY A 22 32.93 43.82 -5.75
C GLY A 22 33.08 42.37 -5.29
N ILE A 23 34.08 42.09 -4.45
CA ILE A 23 34.30 40.75 -3.87
C ILE A 23 33.17 40.40 -2.88
N THR A 24 32.70 41.36 -2.09
CA THR A 24 31.59 41.16 -1.13
C THR A 24 30.27 40.88 -1.85
N LEU A 25 29.98 41.61 -2.93
CA LEU A 25 28.81 41.39 -3.78
C LEU A 25 28.89 40.05 -4.50
N TRP A 26 30.06 39.69 -5.02
CA TRP A 26 30.29 38.40 -5.66
C TRP A 26 30.09 37.22 -4.69
N TRP A 27 30.52 37.37 -3.44
CA TRP A 27 30.30 36.38 -2.39
C TRP A 27 28.82 36.29 -1.99
N SER A 28 28.11 37.43 -1.94
CA SER A 28 26.66 37.49 -1.69
C SER A 28 25.83 36.84 -2.80
N GLN A 29 26.25 36.98 -4.07
CA GLN A 29 25.59 36.32 -5.20
C GLN A 29 25.81 34.80 -5.15
N ARG A 30 27.03 34.38 -4.83
CA ARG A 30 27.40 32.95 -4.77
C ARG A 30 26.81 32.23 -3.55
N ALA A 31 26.48 32.97 -2.48
CA ALA A 31 25.75 32.44 -1.32
C ALA A 31 24.26 32.17 -1.61
N MET A 32 23.68 32.77 -2.66
CA MET A 32 22.30 32.50 -3.07
C MET A 32 22.17 31.33 -4.05
N GLU A 33 23.17 31.01 -4.87
CA GLU A 33 23.03 29.92 -5.87
C GLU A 33 23.03 28.50 -5.28
N ARG A 34 23.74 28.29 -4.16
CA ARG A 34 23.79 26.98 -3.48
C ARG A 34 22.47 26.53 -2.85
N PRO A 35 21.66 27.39 -2.20
CA PRO A 35 20.34 26.99 -1.74
C PRO A 35 19.33 26.77 -2.87
N PHE A 36 19.45 27.45 -4.03
CA PHE A 36 18.52 27.23 -5.15
C PHE A 36 18.69 25.87 -5.82
N GLN A 37 19.92 25.38 -6.02
CA GLN A 37 20.15 24.06 -6.62
C GLN A 37 19.62 22.91 -5.73
N LEU A 38 19.73 23.06 -4.41
CA LEU A 38 19.18 22.11 -3.45
C LEU A 38 17.64 22.18 -3.41
N LEU A 39 17.08 23.38 -3.57
CA LEU A 39 15.63 23.59 -3.62
C LEU A 39 15.01 23.00 -4.90
N ASP A 40 15.65 23.19 -6.06
CA ASP A 40 15.19 22.62 -7.32
C ASP A 40 15.26 21.09 -7.30
N GLN A 41 16.36 20.50 -6.80
CA GLN A 41 16.49 19.05 -6.63
C GLN A 41 15.46 18.49 -5.64
N TYR A 42 15.17 19.22 -4.57
CA TYR A 42 14.15 18.83 -3.60
C TYR A 42 12.73 18.90 -4.20
N LEU A 43 12.41 19.98 -4.94
CA LEU A 43 11.11 20.14 -5.59
C LEU A 43 10.89 19.07 -6.66
N GLU A 44 11.92 18.75 -7.44
CA GLU A 44 11.86 17.70 -8.44
C GLU A 44 11.66 16.31 -7.78
N LEU A 45 12.36 16.02 -6.69
CA LEU A 45 12.18 14.80 -5.92
C LEU A 45 10.77 14.70 -5.31
N SER A 46 10.27 15.78 -4.72
CA SER A 46 8.92 15.85 -4.15
C SER A 46 7.84 15.68 -5.20
N GLN A 47 8.03 16.27 -6.38
CA GLN A 47 7.07 16.16 -7.49
C GLN A 47 7.07 14.73 -8.04
N ARG A 48 8.25 14.14 -8.27
CA ARG A 48 8.36 12.73 -8.68
C ARG A 48 7.71 11.78 -7.67
N PHE A 49 7.91 12.01 -6.38
CA PHE A 49 7.24 11.22 -5.33
C PHE A 49 5.72 11.35 -5.38
N ASP A 50 5.17 12.57 -5.50
CA ASP A 50 3.72 12.76 -5.55
C ASP A 50 3.09 12.11 -6.80
N GLU A 51 3.73 12.27 -7.96
CA GLU A 51 3.24 11.72 -9.23
C GLU A 51 3.38 10.21 -9.33
N GLN A 52 4.51 9.64 -8.91
CA GLN A 52 4.86 8.25 -9.18
C GLN A 52 4.53 7.32 -8.01
N VAL A 53 4.55 7.83 -6.77
CA VAL A 53 4.27 7.02 -5.57
C VAL A 53 2.90 7.37 -5.01
N ALA A 54 2.68 8.61 -4.58
CA ALA A 54 1.46 8.98 -3.84
C ALA A 54 0.19 8.89 -4.71
N ARG A 55 0.26 9.25 -5.99
CA ARG A 55 -0.86 9.13 -6.93
C ARG A 55 -1.19 7.66 -7.24
N ASN A 56 -0.17 6.83 -7.48
CA ASN A 56 -0.36 5.41 -7.75
C ASN A 56 -0.90 4.66 -6.53
N ILE A 57 -0.42 4.97 -5.33
CA ILE A 57 -0.95 4.44 -4.06
C ILE A 57 -2.42 4.84 -3.87
N ARG A 58 -2.76 6.13 -4.06
CA ARG A 58 -4.16 6.60 -3.93
C ARG A 58 -5.08 5.95 -4.96
N GLN A 59 -4.63 5.80 -6.20
CA GLN A 59 -5.41 5.13 -7.24
C GLN A 59 -5.55 3.62 -6.95
N TYR A 60 -4.49 2.97 -6.46
CA TYR A 60 -4.55 1.57 -6.02
C TYR A 60 -5.50 1.37 -4.85
N LEU A 61 -5.49 2.25 -3.85
CA LEU A 61 -6.45 2.20 -2.75
C LEU A 61 -7.90 2.43 -3.21
N GLY A 62 -8.10 3.08 -4.36
CA GLY A 62 -9.43 3.29 -4.94
C GLY A 62 -9.88 2.16 -5.89
N SER A 63 -8.96 1.41 -6.49
CA SER A 63 -9.27 0.43 -7.54
C SER A 63 -8.77 -0.99 -7.27
N GLY A 64 -7.95 -1.19 -6.24
CA GLY A 64 -7.22 -2.43 -5.91
C GLY A 64 -6.44 -3.07 -7.05
N ASP A 65 -6.05 -2.27 -8.04
CA ASP A 65 -5.33 -2.73 -9.23
C ASP A 65 -3.88 -3.10 -8.90
N ALA A 66 -3.58 -4.40 -8.88
CA ALA A 66 -2.26 -4.93 -8.54
C ALA A 66 -1.13 -4.37 -9.45
N VAL A 67 -1.44 -3.96 -10.68
CA VAL A 67 -0.45 -3.33 -11.58
C VAL A 67 0.00 -1.98 -11.03
N ARG A 68 -0.92 -1.19 -10.47
CA ARG A 68 -0.61 0.11 -9.87
C ARG A 68 0.16 -0.02 -8.57
N GLN A 69 -0.11 -1.07 -7.80
CA GLN A 69 0.69 -1.40 -6.62
C GLN A 69 2.13 -1.73 -7.00
N GLN A 70 2.32 -2.57 -8.03
CA GLN A 70 3.65 -2.93 -8.49
C GLN A 70 4.40 -1.72 -9.07
N ALA A 71 3.72 -0.83 -9.78
CA ALA A 71 4.29 0.44 -10.24
C ALA A 71 4.72 1.35 -9.08
N ALA A 72 3.93 1.45 -8.00
CA ALA A 72 4.28 2.22 -6.81
C ALA A 72 5.50 1.63 -6.08
N LEU A 73 5.58 0.30 -5.97
CA LEU A 73 6.74 -0.38 -5.38
C LEU A 73 8.01 -0.19 -6.21
N GLN A 74 7.91 -0.29 -7.54
CA GLN A 74 9.03 -0.02 -8.45
C GLN A 74 9.50 1.45 -8.37
N ALA A 75 8.57 2.40 -8.24
CA ALA A 75 8.91 3.82 -8.04
C ALA A 75 9.58 4.08 -6.67
N LEU A 76 9.17 3.36 -5.62
CA LEU A 76 9.83 3.41 -4.32
C LEU A 76 11.25 2.82 -4.37
N GLU A 77 11.44 1.75 -5.14
CA GLU A 77 12.75 1.11 -5.32
C GLU A 77 13.70 1.99 -6.15
N SER A 78 13.22 2.62 -7.23
CA SER A 78 14.03 3.56 -8.01
C SER A 78 14.39 4.83 -7.22
N LEU A 79 13.49 5.31 -6.34
CA LEU A 79 13.80 6.39 -5.40
C LEU A 79 14.85 5.98 -4.36
N ALA A 80 14.82 4.73 -3.88
CA ALA A 80 15.83 4.19 -2.97
C ALA A 80 17.19 3.97 -3.66
N GLU A 81 17.21 3.64 -4.95
CA GLU A 81 18.44 3.54 -5.76
C GLU A 81 19.03 4.91 -6.09
N ALA A 82 18.20 5.95 -6.25
CA ALA A 82 18.64 7.33 -6.47
C ALA A 82 19.07 8.05 -5.17
N LEU A 83 18.84 7.44 -4.01
CA LEU A 83 19.19 8.01 -2.70
C LEU A 83 20.68 8.36 -2.50
N PRO A 84 21.66 7.58 -3.01
CA PRO A 84 23.08 7.89 -2.89
C PRO A 84 23.51 9.11 -3.72
N GLU A 85 22.74 9.50 -4.73
CA GLU A 85 22.99 10.68 -5.56
C GLU A 85 22.52 11.99 -4.88
N LEU A 86 21.70 11.85 -3.84
CA LEU A 86 21.20 12.98 -3.04
C LEU A 86 22.25 13.43 -2.01
N PRO A 87 22.18 14.70 -1.55
CA PRO A 87 23.01 15.19 -0.46
C PRO A 87 22.93 14.25 0.77
N PRO A 88 24.06 13.96 1.43
CA PRO A 88 24.13 12.91 2.46
C PRO A 88 23.23 13.18 3.68
N ASP A 89 22.92 14.45 3.97
CA ASP A 89 22.00 14.84 5.05
C ASP A 89 20.52 14.53 4.70
N LEU A 90 20.14 14.70 3.42
CA LEU A 90 18.81 14.34 2.92
C LEU A 90 18.66 12.82 2.81
N ALA A 91 19.67 12.13 2.29
CA ALA A 91 19.66 10.67 2.17
C ALA A 91 19.51 9.99 3.54
N ARG A 92 20.21 10.48 4.58
CA ARG A 92 20.08 9.97 5.96
C ARG A 92 18.69 10.17 6.56
N THR A 93 18.01 11.26 6.19
CA THR A 93 16.68 11.58 6.72
C THR A 93 15.58 10.82 5.98
N LEU A 94 15.72 10.64 4.66
CA LEU A 94 14.71 10.03 3.80
C LEU A 94 14.78 8.50 3.76
N ALA A 95 15.98 7.91 3.91
CA ALA A 95 16.18 6.47 3.91
C ALA A 95 15.22 5.70 4.86
N PRO A 96 15.08 6.07 6.15
CA PRO A 96 14.17 5.36 7.04
C PRO A 96 12.69 5.52 6.61
N SER A 97 12.27 6.72 6.20
CA SER A 97 10.88 6.96 5.78
C SER A 97 10.49 6.22 4.49
N LEU A 98 11.42 6.07 3.54
CA LEU A 98 11.20 5.28 2.32
C LEU A 98 11.14 3.78 2.63
N ALA A 99 11.97 3.31 3.55
CA ALA A 99 11.94 1.91 4.00
C ALA A 99 10.62 1.58 4.71
N GLU A 100 10.16 2.44 5.62
CA GLU A 100 8.90 2.28 6.34
C GLU A 100 7.70 2.32 5.38
N LEU A 101 7.69 3.26 4.43
CA LEU A 101 6.64 3.33 3.41
C LEU A 101 6.61 2.10 2.50
N ARG A 102 7.78 1.52 2.18
CA ARG A 102 7.88 0.27 1.41
C ARG A 102 7.28 -0.90 2.18
N GLU A 103 7.62 -1.04 3.46
CA GLU A 103 7.10 -2.10 4.31
C GLU A 103 5.58 -1.98 4.48
N PHE A 104 5.08 -0.77 4.77
CA PHE A 104 3.66 -0.48 4.86
C PHE A 104 2.91 -0.74 3.54
N SER A 105 3.50 -0.36 2.40
CA SER A 105 2.92 -0.58 1.06
C SER A 105 2.83 -2.06 0.68
N ALA A 106 3.81 -2.87 1.12
CA ALA A 106 3.85 -4.31 0.87
C ALA A 106 2.91 -5.12 1.78
N GLY A 107 2.62 -4.63 2.99
CA GLY A 107 1.73 -5.29 3.96
C GLY A 107 0.32 -4.73 3.96
N ASP A 108 0.08 -3.70 4.77
CA ASP A 108 -1.26 -3.19 5.07
C ASP A 108 -1.93 -2.54 3.87
N LEU A 109 -1.16 -1.82 3.05
CA LEU A 109 -1.70 -1.18 1.86
C LEU A 109 -2.15 -2.21 0.82
N LEU A 110 -1.44 -3.34 0.72
CA LEU A 110 -1.81 -4.49 -0.11
C LEU A 110 -3.15 -5.09 0.35
N ALA A 111 -3.32 -5.26 1.66
CA ALA A 111 -4.56 -5.76 2.23
C ALA A 111 -5.72 -4.78 1.98
N ALA A 112 -5.49 -3.48 2.19
CA ALA A 112 -6.47 -2.43 1.94
C ALA A 112 -6.87 -2.34 0.45
N GLY A 113 -5.89 -2.45 -0.46
CA GLY A 113 -6.14 -2.46 -1.91
C GLY A 113 -6.94 -3.69 -2.35
N LYS A 114 -6.66 -4.88 -1.82
CA LYS A 114 -7.49 -6.08 -2.08
C LYS A 114 -8.96 -5.88 -1.70
N LEU A 115 -9.21 -5.25 -0.55
CA LEU A 115 -10.57 -4.94 -0.09
C LEU A 115 -11.24 -3.88 -0.96
N ALA A 116 -10.48 -2.92 -1.49
CA ALA A 116 -11.00 -1.85 -2.33
C ALA A 116 -11.25 -2.26 -3.79
N GLY A 117 -10.44 -3.16 -4.36
CA GLY A 117 -10.51 -3.49 -5.78
C GLY A 117 -11.56 -4.50 -6.18
N ASP A 118 -11.60 -5.65 -5.52
CA ASP A 118 -12.58 -6.69 -5.84
C ASP A 118 -13.06 -7.43 -4.58
N PRO A 119 -13.88 -6.76 -3.74
CA PRO A 119 -14.48 -7.41 -2.58
C PRO A 119 -15.31 -8.63 -2.97
N GLN A 120 -15.86 -8.68 -4.18
CA GLN A 120 -16.64 -9.83 -4.65
C GLN A 120 -15.76 -11.02 -5.02
N GLY A 121 -14.59 -10.79 -5.62
CA GLY A 121 -13.59 -11.81 -5.90
C GLY A 121 -13.04 -12.45 -4.62
N LEU A 122 -12.83 -11.65 -3.57
CA LEU A 122 -12.44 -12.18 -2.26
C LEU A 122 -13.50 -13.09 -1.63
N LEU A 123 -14.78 -12.69 -1.69
CA LEU A 123 -15.88 -13.53 -1.20
C LEU A 123 -15.99 -14.82 -2.01
N LEU A 124 -15.85 -14.74 -3.33
CA LEU A 124 -15.88 -15.91 -4.20
C LEU A 124 -14.71 -16.85 -3.93
N GLN A 125 -13.51 -16.33 -3.66
CA GLN A 125 -12.37 -17.14 -3.25
C GLN A 125 -12.63 -17.81 -1.90
N ALA A 126 -13.15 -17.09 -0.91
CA ALA A 126 -13.50 -17.66 0.39
C ALA A 126 -14.56 -18.77 0.26
N GLU A 127 -15.57 -18.61 -0.61
CA GLU A 127 -16.57 -19.64 -0.91
C GLU A 127 -15.92 -20.92 -1.50
N ARG A 128 -14.93 -20.76 -2.38
CA ARG A 128 -14.16 -21.90 -2.94
C ARG A 128 -13.32 -22.59 -1.87
N ASP A 129 -12.63 -21.82 -1.04
CA ASP A 129 -11.81 -22.36 0.05
C ASP A 129 -12.67 -23.13 1.07
N LEU A 130 -13.85 -22.61 1.42
CA LEU A 130 -14.82 -23.31 2.26
C LEU A 130 -15.33 -24.60 1.62
N THR A 131 -15.59 -24.58 0.31
CA THR A 131 -16.00 -25.79 -0.43
C THR A 131 -14.90 -26.85 -0.37
N GLY A 132 -13.64 -26.46 -0.61
CA GLY A 132 -12.49 -27.36 -0.51
C GLY A 132 -12.31 -27.95 0.89
N ASN A 133 -12.52 -27.16 1.95
CA ASN A 133 -12.48 -27.67 3.32
C ASN A 133 -13.59 -28.68 3.60
N LEU A 134 -14.82 -28.42 3.13
CA LEU A 134 -15.93 -29.38 3.28
C LEU A 134 -15.68 -30.67 2.52
N GLU A 135 -15.10 -30.62 1.32
CA GLU A 135 -14.69 -31.81 0.57
C GLU A 135 -13.62 -32.62 1.31
N GLN A 136 -12.61 -31.96 1.86
CA GLN A 136 -11.58 -32.62 2.68
C GLN A 136 -12.18 -33.28 3.92
N TRP A 137 -13.10 -32.61 4.62
CA TRP A 137 -13.80 -33.18 5.77
C TRP A 137 -14.68 -34.36 5.38
N SER A 138 -15.36 -34.31 4.24
CA SER A 138 -16.11 -35.47 3.71
C SER A 138 -15.19 -36.66 3.45
N ALA A 139 -14.05 -36.43 2.80
CA ALA A 139 -13.07 -37.48 2.54
C ALA A 139 -12.49 -38.07 3.83
N TYR A 140 -12.25 -37.23 4.85
CA TYR A 140 -11.82 -37.67 6.17
C TYR A 140 -12.86 -38.58 6.83
N LEU A 141 -14.15 -38.23 6.75
CA LEU A 141 -15.24 -39.07 7.28
C LEU A 141 -15.34 -40.42 6.57
N ASP A 142 -15.13 -40.44 5.25
CA ASP A 142 -15.14 -41.69 4.48
C ASP A 142 -13.95 -42.59 4.81
N ALA A 143 -12.78 -42.01 5.09
CA ALA A 143 -11.64 -42.75 5.63
C ALA A 143 -11.90 -43.27 7.06
N ALA A 144 -12.67 -42.54 7.87
CA ALA A 144 -13.06 -42.89 9.23
C ALA A 144 -14.33 -43.77 9.31
N ALA A 145 -14.77 -44.40 8.21
CA ALA A 145 -16.01 -45.17 8.12
C ALA A 145 -16.13 -46.34 9.12
N GLY A 146 -15.02 -46.78 9.73
CA GLY A 146 -15.01 -47.78 10.79
C GLY A 146 -15.42 -47.25 12.17
N GLN A 147 -15.53 -45.93 12.36
CA GLN A 147 -15.94 -45.33 13.62
C GLN A 147 -17.46 -45.07 13.65
N PRO A 148 -18.17 -45.54 14.70
CA PRO A 148 -19.62 -45.31 14.82
C PRO A 148 -19.98 -43.83 14.97
N GLN A 149 -19.03 -43.00 15.42
CA GLN A 149 -19.22 -41.55 15.61
C GLN A 149 -19.15 -40.77 14.28
N ALA A 150 -18.47 -41.30 13.24
CA ALA A 150 -18.31 -40.63 11.95
C ALA A 150 -19.65 -40.42 11.21
N GLY A 151 -20.62 -41.30 11.45
CA GLY A 151 -21.97 -41.17 10.90
C GLY A 151 -22.71 -39.90 11.36
N ALA A 152 -22.43 -39.40 12.57
CA ALA A 152 -23.08 -38.20 13.12
C ALA A 152 -22.69 -36.92 12.38
N TYR A 153 -21.49 -36.89 11.78
CA TYR A 153 -20.95 -35.73 11.06
C TYR A 153 -21.45 -35.62 9.62
N ARG A 154 -21.91 -36.71 9.00
CA ARG A 154 -22.32 -36.72 7.58
C ARG A 154 -23.47 -35.75 7.29
N THR A 155 -24.51 -35.74 8.13
CA THR A 155 -25.69 -34.90 7.90
C THR A 155 -25.38 -33.41 8.05
N PRO A 156 -24.74 -32.92 9.13
CA PRO A 156 -24.35 -31.52 9.24
C PRO A 156 -23.42 -31.06 8.11
N LEU A 157 -22.48 -31.90 7.67
CA LEU A 157 -21.55 -31.57 6.61
C LEU A 157 -22.24 -31.41 5.24
N LEU A 158 -23.18 -32.31 4.92
CA LEU A 158 -24.00 -32.22 3.72
C LEU A 158 -24.90 -30.98 3.73
N LEU A 159 -25.49 -30.66 4.88
CA LEU A 159 -26.30 -29.44 5.02
C LEU A 159 -25.42 -28.19 4.87
N ALA A 160 -24.21 -28.19 5.43
CA ALA A 160 -23.27 -27.08 5.28
C ALA A 160 -22.89 -26.85 3.80
N SER A 161 -22.62 -27.90 3.02
CA SER A 161 -22.30 -27.76 1.59
C SER A 161 -23.49 -27.25 0.77
N LEU A 162 -24.71 -27.69 1.09
CA LEU A 162 -25.93 -27.19 0.48
C LEU A 162 -26.16 -25.70 0.79
N HIS A 163 -26.02 -25.31 2.06
CA HIS A 163 -26.15 -23.91 2.48
C HIS A 163 -25.07 -23.03 1.84
N LEU A 164 -23.84 -23.51 1.70
CA LEU A 164 -22.76 -22.80 1.02
C LEU A 164 -23.09 -22.55 -0.47
N THR A 165 -23.67 -23.55 -1.14
CA THR A 165 -24.11 -23.42 -2.55
C THR A 165 -25.27 -22.44 -2.69
N ARG A 166 -26.20 -22.41 -1.73
CA ARG A 166 -27.30 -21.44 -1.73
C ARG A 166 -26.82 -20.03 -1.43
N LEU A 167 -25.86 -19.89 -0.52
CA LEU A 167 -25.21 -18.63 -0.19
C LEU A 167 -24.52 -18.02 -1.43
N SER A 168 -23.74 -18.81 -2.17
CA SER A 168 -23.05 -18.34 -3.37
C SER A 168 -24.02 -17.89 -4.46
N LEU A 169 -25.13 -18.61 -4.65
CA LEU A 169 -26.21 -18.22 -5.58
C LEU A 169 -26.93 -16.95 -5.11
N ALA A 170 -27.28 -16.85 -3.84
CA ALA A 170 -27.95 -15.68 -3.27
C ALA A 170 -27.07 -14.42 -3.38
N ARG A 171 -25.76 -14.56 -3.10
CA ARG A 171 -24.78 -13.50 -3.29
C ARG A 171 -24.69 -13.08 -4.75
N ALA A 172 -24.56 -14.02 -5.68
CA ALA A 172 -24.50 -13.72 -7.11
C ALA A 172 -25.73 -12.90 -7.58
N LYS A 173 -26.93 -13.31 -7.14
CA LYS A 173 -28.19 -12.59 -7.43
C LYS A 173 -28.24 -11.20 -6.80
N LEU A 174 -27.77 -11.05 -5.55
CA LEU A 174 -27.70 -9.76 -4.87
C LEU A 174 -26.81 -8.78 -5.63
N VAL A 175 -25.64 -9.24 -6.09
CA VAL A 175 -24.68 -8.43 -6.86
C VAL A 175 -25.25 -8.04 -8.22
N GLU A 176 -25.90 -8.97 -8.91
CA GLU A 176 -26.47 -8.73 -10.24
C GLU A 176 -27.68 -7.78 -10.21
N SER A 177 -28.55 -7.92 -9.22
CA SER A 177 -29.81 -7.15 -9.14
C SER A 177 -29.77 -5.90 -8.27
N ALA A 178 -28.72 -5.74 -7.45
CA ALA A 178 -28.56 -4.67 -6.45
C ALA A 178 -29.78 -4.48 -5.51
N ASN A 179 -30.65 -5.49 -5.38
CA ASN A 179 -31.88 -5.40 -4.61
C ASN A 179 -31.60 -5.68 -3.11
N PRO A 180 -31.79 -4.71 -2.22
CA PRO A 180 -31.53 -4.90 -0.79
C PRO A 180 -32.41 -5.99 -0.14
N ALA A 181 -33.56 -6.33 -0.73
CA ALA A 181 -34.40 -7.41 -0.23
C ALA A 181 -33.72 -8.80 -0.31
N LEU A 182 -32.76 -8.98 -1.23
CA LEU A 182 -32.01 -10.23 -1.37
C LEU A 182 -30.87 -10.36 -0.35
N ALA A 183 -30.49 -9.28 0.33
CA ALA A 183 -29.50 -9.34 1.40
C ALA A 183 -29.98 -10.24 2.55
N GLY A 184 -31.29 -10.24 2.83
CA GLY A 184 -31.89 -11.11 3.83
C GLY A 184 -31.80 -12.61 3.50
N ASP A 185 -31.71 -12.98 2.22
CA ASP A 185 -31.50 -14.38 1.82
C ASP A 185 -30.03 -14.80 2.04
N VAL A 186 -29.08 -13.91 1.76
CA VAL A 186 -27.65 -14.13 2.07
C VAL A 186 -27.44 -14.28 3.59
N GLU A 187 -28.01 -13.40 4.39
CA GLU A 187 -27.93 -13.45 5.86
C GLU A 187 -28.54 -14.75 6.42
N ARG A 188 -29.66 -15.19 5.86
CA ARG A 188 -30.33 -16.43 6.26
C ARG A 188 -29.47 -17.66 5.99
N GLU A 189 -28.91 -17.77 4.79
CA GLU A 189 -28.04 -18.91 4.44
C GLU A 189 -26.73 -18.88 5.25
N LEU A 190 -26.18 -17.70 5.53
CA LEU A 190 -25.02 -17.56 6.43
C LEU A 190 -25.34 -18.01 7.85
N ALA A 191 -26.51 -17.67 8.38
CA ALA A 191 -26.96 -18.12 9.70
C ALA A 191 -27.13 -19.64 9.75
N ASN A 192 -27.73 -20.24 8.73
CA ASN A 192 -27.89 -21.69 8.63
C ASN A 192 -26.53 -22.41 8.56
N LEU A 193 -25.57 -21.86 7.83
CA LEU A 193 -24.21 -22.42 7.73
C LEU A 193 -23.48 -22.36 9.08
N ARG A 194 -23.64 -21.25 9.83
CA ARG A 194 -23.12 -21.13 11.20
C ARG A 194 -23.78 -22.12 12.16
N GLU A 195 -25.07 -22.37 12.02
CA GLU A 195 -25.77 -23.37 12.83
C GLU A 195 -25.20 -24.78 12.58
N GLN A 196 -24.95 -25.15 11.32
CA GLN A 196 -24.33 -26.44 11.02
C GLN A 196 -22.89 -26.51 11.53
N ALA A 197 -22.10 -25.44 11.44
CA ALA A 197 -20.77 -25.37 12.04
C ALA A 197 -20.81 -25.61 13.56
N GLY A 198 -21.74 -24.95 14.27
CA GLY A 198 -21.92 -25.16 15.71
C GLY A 198 -22.35 -26.59 16.06
N ARG A 199 -23.17 -27.24 15.22
CA ARG A 199 -23.50 -28.66 15.37
C ARG A 199 -22.29 -29.57 15.20
N ILE A 200 -21.42 -29.27 14.23
CA ILE A 200 -20.17 -30.02 13.99
C ILE A 200 -19.22 -29.85 15.18
N GLU A 201 -19.08 -28.64 15.71
CA GLU A 201 -18.23 -28.36 16.89
C GLU A 201 -18.73 -29.04 18.17
N ALA A 202 -20.05 -29.20 18.31
CA ALA A 202 -20.65 -29.87 19.47
C ALA A 202 -20.51 -31.41 19.45
N LEU A 203 -20.10 -31.99 18.32
CA LEU A 203 -19.90 -33.43 18.19
C LEU A 203 -18.53 -33.86 18.76
N PRO A 204 -18.42 -35.08 19.32
CA PRO A 204 -17.18 -35.58 19.90
C PRO A 204 -16.11 -35.87 18.85
N LEU A 205 -14.87 -35.44 19.11
CA LEU A 205 -13.72 -35.64 18.24
C LEU A 205 -13.56 -37.12 17.80
N LEU A 206 -13.36 -37.30 16.49
CA LEU A 206 -13.06 -38.57 15.81
C LEU A 206 -11.59 -38.98 15.93
#